data_AF-A0A530YR03-F1
#
_entry.id   AF-A0A530YR03-F1
#
_cell.length_a   1.000
_cell.length_b   1.000
_cell.length_c   1.000
_cell.angle_alpha   90.00
_cell.angle_beta   90.00
_cell.angle_gamma   90.00
#
_symmetry.space_group_name_H-M   'P 1'
#
loop_
_entity.id
_entity.type
_entity.pdbx_description
1 polymer ?
#
loop_
_entity_poly.entity_id
_entity_poly.type
_entity_poly.pdbx_seq_one_letter_code
_entity_poly.pdbx_strand_id
1 'polypeptide(L)'
;VIAASIVTPFSPAALMGYLSSLLIVGVFIASNVLDFSKEDAFLFFFGDVGFTGRTEIWSFALEMIERRPMFGWGFQSFWLVGPDAPSVREAPGFVAEMPHAHNGYLDTILQTGSIGFAVFAIAIFFSLTAVGRVARAEPSRAWLCLSVFLFAMLHNGMESSFFRAFDPLWLALLIVCADIGAASLLLREQGAEAAGRSRGPDGRQNLGGGALEKRRRGNFRSAARNNR
;
A
#
# COMPACT_ATOMS: atom_id res chain seq x y z
N VAL A 1 56.69 5.75 29.07
CA VAL A 1 55.35 6.28 28.73
C VAL A 1 54.53 5.13 28.17
N ILE A 2 53.56 4.66 28.94
CA ILE A 2 52.71 3.50 28.69
C ILE A 2 51.57 3.94 27.79
N ALA A 3 51.37 3.28 26.65
CA ALA A 3 50.09 3.29 25.92
C ALA A 3 50.01 2.05 25.02
N ALA A 4 49.91 0.87 25.63
CA ALA A 4 49.37 -0.29 24.94
C ALA A 4 47.84 -0.09 24.89
N SER A 5 47.36 0.51 23.80
CA SER A 5 45.94 0.55 23.48
C SER A 5 45.47 -0.89 23.27
N ILE A 6 44.78 -1.43 24.28
CA ILE A 6 44.02 -2.68 24.20
C ILE A 6 42.90 -2.44 23.19
N VAL A 7 43.19 -2.64 21.91
CA VAL A 7 42.18 -2.77 20.87
C VAL A 7 41.62 -4.17 21.05
N THR A 8 40.46 -4.28 21.69
CA THR A 8 39.73 -5.55 21.76
C THR A 8 39.48 -6.06 20.35
N PRO A 9 39.76 -7.34 20.03
CA PRO A 9 39.75 -7.86 18.66
C PRO A 9 38.34 -8.12 18.08
N PHE A 10 37.28 -7.76 18.79
CA PHE A 10 35.91 -8.06 18.38
C PHE A 10 35.38 -6.95 17.49
N SER A 11 35.14 -7.25 16.22
CA SER A 11 34.34 -6.36 15.37
C SER A 11 32.97 -6.14 16.07
N PRO A 12 32.38 -4.94 15.99
CA PRO A 12 31.05 -4.69 16.56
C PRO A 12 30.02 -5.73 16.12
N ALA A 13 30.14 -6.24 14.88
CA ALA A 13 29.33 -7.33 14.36
C ALA A 13 29.51 -8.67 15.11
N ALA A 14 30.74 -9.03 15.51
CA ALA A 14 31.01 -10.24 16.27
C ALA A 14 30.48 -10.13 17.72
N LEU A 15 30.59 -8.95 18.34
CA LEU A 15 30.00 -8.69 19.65
C LEU A 15 28.46 -8.77 19.59
N MET A 16 27.84 -8.13 18.59
CA MET A 16 26.39 -8.21 18.38
C MET A 16 25.94 -9.65 18.11
N GLY A 17 26.70 -10.43 17.34
CA GLY A 17 26.43 -11.84 17.08
C GLY A 17 26.49 -12.69 18.36
N TYR A 18 27.50 -12.46 19.21
CA TYR A 18 27.66 -13.16 20.49
C TYR A 18 26.57 -12.79 21.50
N LEU A 19 26.21 -11.51 21.61
CA LEU A 19 25.12 -11.06 22.47
C LEU A 19 23.77 -11.62 21.99
N SER A 20 23.55 -11.66 20.68
CA SER A 20 22.33 -12.25 20.09
C SER A 20 22.26 -13.75 20.33
N SER A 21 23.38 -14.47 20.21
CA SER A 21 23.41 -15.92 20.46
C SER A 21 23.23 -16.26 21.94
N LEU A 22 23.83 -15.49 22.85
CA LEU A 22 23.59 -15.63 24.29
C LEU A 22 22.14 -15.35 24.68
N LEU A 23 21.53 -14.32 24.08
CA LEU A 23 20.11 -14.01 24.30
C LEU A 23 19.21 -15.17 23.85
N ILE A 24 19.46 -15.73 22.66
CA ILE A 24 18.70 -16.88 22.12
C ILE A 24 18.85 -18.12 23.01
N VAL A 25 20.07 -18.43 23.44
CA VAL A 25 20.34 -19.58 24.34
C VAL A 25 19.71 -19.35 25.71
N GLY A 26 19.77 -18.14 26.25
CA GLY A 26 19.11 -17.78 27.51
C GLY A 26 17.60 -17.95 27.45
N VAL A 27 16.96 -17.48 26.37
CA VAL A 27 15.51 -17.65 26.13
C VAL A 27 15.14 -19.12 25.95
N PHE A 28 15.98 -19.92 25.27
CA PHE A 28 15.75 -21.36 25.11
C PHE A 28 15.82 -22.12 26.44
N ILE A 29 16.80 -21.79 27.30
CA ILE A 29 16.93 -22.41 28.63
C ILE A 29 15.77 -21.98 29.54
N ALA A 30 15.41 -20.69 29.56
CA ALA A 30 14.29 -20.20 30.36
C ALA A 30 12.97 -20.90 29.98
N SER A 31 12.70 -21.05 28.68
CA SER A 31 11.47 -21.69 28.19
C SER A 31 11.38 -23.20 28.43
N ASN A 32 12.51 -23.93 28.44
CA ASN A 32 12.49 -25.39 28.55
C ASN A 32 12.83 -25.92 29.95
N VAL A 33 13.52 -25.12 30.78
CA VAL A 33 14.00 -25.54 32.11
C VAL A 33 13.25 -24.83 33.23
N LEU A 34 12.87 -23.56 33.03
CA LEU A 34 12.21 -22.75 34.06
C LEU A 34 10.69 -22.65 33.84
N ASP A 35 10.16 -23.37 32.85
CA ASP A 35 8.75 -23.29 32.39
C ASP A 35 8.30 -21.84 32.12
N PHE A 36 9.26 -21.00 31.74
CA PHE A 36 9.08 -19.57 31.59
C PHE A 36 8.50 -19.28 30.21
N SER A 37 7.23 -18.87 30.16
CA SER A 37 6.54 -18.65 28.90
C SER A 37 7.05 -17.37 28.21
N LYS A 38 6.70 -17.20 26.92
CA LYS A 38 6.94 -15.94 26.22
C LYS A 38 6.25 -14.78 26.95
N GLU A 39 5.06 -15.04 27.46
CA GLU A 39 4.20 -14.09 28.17
C GLU A 39 4.84 -13.61 29.48
N ASP A 40 5.48 -14.51 30.24
CA ASP A 40 6.22 -14.17 31.47
C ASP A 40 7.48 -13.36 31.18
N ALA A 41 8.17 -13.65 30.07
CA ALA A 41 9.32 -12.86 29.63
C ALA A 41 8.91 -11.43 29.27
N PHE A 42 7.80 -11.27 28.54
CA PHE A 42 7.25 -9.97 28.22
C PHE A 42 6.86 -9.20 29.49
N LEU A 43 6.15 -9.85 30.41
CA LEU A 43 5.74 -9.25 31.67
C LEU A 43 6.94 -8.85 32.55
N PHE A 44 7.99 -9.68 32.61
CA PHE A 44 9.18 -9.41 33.43
C PHE A 44 10.04 -8.26 32.90
N PHE A 45 10.26 -8.18 31.58
CA PHE A 45 11.12 -7.15 30.98
C PHE A 45 10.38 -5.85 30.67
N PHE A 46 9.10 -5.93 30.32
CA PHE A 46 8.32 -4.81 29.79
C PHE A 46 7.09 -4.45 30.63
N GLY A 47 6.73 -5.27 31.64
CA GLY A 47 5.58 -5.02 32.50
C GLY A 47 4.23 -5.30 31.84
N ASP A 48 4.22 -5.75 30.58
CA ASP A 48 3.02 -6.14 29.83
C ASP A 48 3.31 -7.40 28.99
N VAL A 49 2.26 -8.15 28.66
CA VAL A 49 2.35 -9.44 27.96
C VAL A 49 2.35 -9.28 26.43
N GLY A 50 2.07 -8.10 25.92
CA GLY A 50 1.86 -7.85 24.49
C GLY A 50 2.53 -6.57 24.07
N PHE A 51 3.78 -6.68 23.58
CA PHE A 51 4.58 -5.62 22.94
C PHE A 51 3.86 -4.25 22.98
N THR A 52 4.08 -3.46 24.04
CA THR A 52 3.60 -2.06 24.23
C THR A 52 2.14 -1.85 24.67
N GLY A 53 1.44 -2.85 25.25
CA GLY A 53 0.06 -2.70 25.72
C GLY A 53 -1.01 -2.72 24.60
N ARG A 54 -0.63 -3.10 23.39
CA ARG A 54 -1.51 -3.06 22.19
C ARG A 54 -2.71 -3.98 22.28
N THR A 55 -2.60 -5.12 22.96
CA THR A 55 -3.71 -6.06 23.12
C THR A 55 -4.91 -5.40 23.81
N GLU A 56 -4.67 -4.60 24.84
CA GLU A 56 -5.74 -3.90 25.56
C GLU A 56 -6.36 -2.79 24.70
N ILE A 57 -5.52 -2.01 24.02
CA ILE A 57 -5.96 -0.95 23.11
C ILE A 57 -6.83 -1.53 21.99
N TRP A 58 -6.40 -2.62 21.37
CA TRP A 58 -7.12 -3.24 20.26
C TRP A 58 -8.41 -3.91 20.70
N SER A 59 -8.42 -4.55 21.87
CA SER A 59 -9.62 -5.15 22.44
C SER A 59 -10.71 -4.08 22.67
N PHE A 60 -10.33 -2.95 23.27
CA PHE A 60 -11.23 -1.82 23.45
C PHE A 60 -11.69 -1.21 22.13
N ALA A 61 -10.77 -0.98 21.17
CA ALA A 61 -11.13 -0.44 19.87
C ALA A 61 -12.11 -1.34 19.10
N LEU A 62 -11.91 -2.66 19.14
CA LEU A 62 -12.80 -3.64 18.53
C LEU A 62 -14.20 -3.61 19.18
N GLU A 63 -14.28 -3.59 20.51
CA GLU A 63 -15.55 -3.44 21.21
C GLU A 63 -16.30 -2.17 20.78
N MET A 64 -15.58 -1.06 20.64
CA MET A 64 -16.18 0.20 20.20
C MET A 64 -16.60 0.15 18.73
N ILE A 65 -15.85 -0.51 17.85
CA ILE A 65 -16.24 -0.75 16.45
C ILE A 65 -17.56 -1.52 16.39
N GLU A 66 -17.73 -2.57 17.19
CA GLU A 66 -18.94 -3.41 17.20
C GLU A 66 -20.21 -2.63 17.57
N ARG A 67 -20.09 -1.58 18.38
CA ARG A 67 -21.21 -0.70 18.75
C ARG A 67 -21.66 0.22 17.60
N ARG A 68 -20.77 0.56 16.65
CA ARG A 68 -21.08 1.44 15.50
C ARG A 68 -20.42 0.95 14.20
N PRO A 69 -20.78 -0.25 13.70
CA PRO A 69 -20.00 -0.95 12.67
C PRO A 69 -20.07 -0.31 11.28
N MET A 70 -21.12 0.44 10.95
CA MET A 70 -21.33 0.99 9.61
C MET A 70 -20.64 2.32 9.38
N PHE A 71 -20.84 3.27 10.30
CA PHE A 71 -20.37 4.66 10.17
C PHE A 71 -19.32 5.06 11.22
N GLY A 72 -18.99 4.18 12.16
CA GLY A 72 -17.99 4.44 13.19
C GLY A 72 -18.42 5.54 14.17
N TRP A 73 -17.42 6.12 14.82
CA TRP A 73 -17.59 7.12 15.87
C TRP A 73 -17.42 8.57 15.40
N GLY A 74 -17.22 8.78 14.11
CA GLY A 74 -16.99 10.08 13.51
C GLY A 74 -15.51 10.34 13.26
N PHE A 75 -15.24 11.10 12.20
CA PHE A 75 -13.88 11.42 11.77
C PHE A 75 -13.16 12.25 12.82
N GLN A 76 -12.02 11.74 13.31
CA GLN A 76 -11.16 12.41 14.30
C GLN A 76 -11.91 12.87 15.57
N SER A 77 -12.93 12.11 16.01
CA SER A 77 -13.74 12.43 17.21
C SER A 77 -13.67 11.36 18.30
N PHE A 78 -12.87 10.31 18.12
CA PHE A 78 -12.82 9.19 19.06
C PHE A 78 -11.77 9.36 20.16
N TRP A 79 -10.53 9.62 19.76
CA TRP A 79 -9.38 9.70 20.67
C TRP A 79 -9.15 11.12 21.16
N LEU A 80 -9.09 11.32 22.48
CA LEU A 80 -8.58 12.52 23.15
C LEU A 80 -9.14 13.87 22.65
N VAL A 81 -10.38 13.91 22.15
CA VAL A 81 -11.05 15.14 21.69
C VAL A 81 -11.72 15.95 22.83
N GLY A 82 -11.20 15.80 24.05
CA GLY A 82 -11.73 16.44 25.26
C GLY A 82 -12.32 15.44 26.27
N PRO A 83 -12.86 15.95 27.39
CA PRO A 83 -13.38 15.11 28.49
C PRO A 83 -14.51 14.16 28.07
N ASP A 84 -15.27 14.54 27.03
CA ASP A 84 -16.39 13.77 26.52
C ASP A 84 -16.02 12.78 25.40
N ALA A 85 -14.74 12.68 25.05
CA ALA A 85 -14.27 11.75 24.03
C ALA A 85 -14.65 10.30 24.40
N PRO A 86 -15.11 9.48 23.44
CA PRO A 86 -15.43 8.07 23.70
C PRO A 86 -14.27 7.31 24.36
N SER A 87 -13.02 7.55 23.95
CA SER A 87 -11.85 6.93 24.57
C SER A 87 -11.67 7.34 26.03
N VAL A 88 -11.88 8.62 26.36
CA VAL A 88 -11.68 9.14 27.72
C VAL A 88 -12.77 8.67 28.67
N ARG A 89 -14.00 8.55 28.18
CA ARG A 89 -15.16 8.17 28.99
C ARG A 89 -15.28 6.67 29.25
N GLU A 90 -14.83 5.85 28.31
CA GLU A 90 -15.16 4.42 28.29
C GLU A 90 -13.94 3.50 28.34
N ALA A 91 -12.74 3.99 27.99
CA ALA A 91 -11.56 3.13 27.97
C ALA A 91 -11.01 2.88 29.39
N PRO A 92 -10.47 1.68 29.67
CA PRO A 92 -9.87 1.37 30.95
C PRO A 92 -8.42 1.88 31.04
N GLY A 93 -8.02 2.27 32.24
CA GLY A 93 -6.62 2.53 32.59
C GLY A 93 -5.89 3.44 31.61
N PHE A 94 -4.71 3.02 31.16
CA PHE A 94 -3.87 3.81 30.25
C PHE A 94 -4.46 3.94 28.84
N VAL A 95 -5.42 3.10 28.44
CA VAL A 95 -6.05 3.18 27.10
C VAL A 95 -6.82 4.49 26.93
N ALA A 96 -7.35 5.05 28.01
CA ALA A 96 -8.04 6.35 28.02
C ALA A 96 -7.11 7.52 27.64
N GLU A 97 -5.80 7.36 27.87
CA GLU A 97 -4.76 8.36 27.58
C GLU A 97 -4.13 8.17 26.20
N MET A 98 -4.53 7.15 25.44
CA MET A 98 -3.90 6.80 24.18
C MET A 98 -4.42 7.68 23.02
N PRO A 99 -3.53 8.24 22.18
CA PRO A 99 -3.94 9.13 21.08
C PRO A 99 -4.45 8.40 19.82
N HIS A 100 -4.33 7.07 19.78
CA HIS A 100 -4.72 6.20 18.67
C HIS A 100 -4.56 4.71 18.99
N ALA A 101 -5.09 3.84 18.13
CA ALA A 101 -4.97 2.39 18.27
C ALA A 101 -3.55 1.81 17.98
N HIS A 102 -2.59 2.63 17.54
CA HIS A 102 -1.32 2.17 16.96
C HIS A 102 -1.51 1.14 15.84
N ASN A 103 -2.60 1.29 15.09
CA ASN A 103 -2.97 0.48 13.95
C ASN A 103 -3.93 1.31 13.10
N GLY A 104 -3.43 1.86 12.00
CA GLY A 104 -4.19 2.73 11.12
C GLY A 104 -5.41 2.06 10.50
N TYR A 105 -5.43 0.73 10.38
CA TYR A 105 -6.62 0.00 9.90
C TYR A 105 -7.73 0.01 10.94
N LEU A 106 -7.40 -0.31 12.20
CA LEU A 106 -8.35 -0.25 13.31
C LEU A 106 -8.87 1.18 13.50
N ASP A 107 -7.98 2.18 13.51
CA ASP A 107 -8.38 3.58 13.64
C ASP A 107 -9.29 4.04 12.50
N THR A 108 -9.00 3.63 11.26
CA THR A 108 -9.83 3.98 10.10
C THR A 108 -11.24 3.40 10.23
N ILE A 109 -11.35 2.12 10.61
CA ILE A 109 -12.66 1.47 10.81
C ILE A 109 -13.39 2.06 12.01
N LEU A 110 -12.68 2.32 13.11
CA LEU A 110 -13.23 2.90 14.33
C LEU A 110 -13.90 4.25 14.07
N GLN A 111 -13.23 5.11 13.31
CA GLN A 111 -13.73 6.46 13.06
C GLN A 111 -14.72 6.55 11.89
N THR A 112 -14.55 5.74 10.84
CA THR A 112 -15.38 5.83 9.60
C THR A 112 -16.40 4.70 9.43
N GLY A 113 -16.27 3.64 10.22
CA GLY A 113 -17.00 2.39 10.05
C GLY A 113 -16.57 1.60 8.82
N SER A 114 -17.22 0.46 8.62
CA SER A 114 -16.99 -0.42 7.47
C SER A 114 -17.25 0.24 6.12
N ILE A 115 -18.19 1.20 6.05
CA ILE A 115 -18.50 1.91 4.79
C ILE A 115 -17.33 2.81 4.39
N GLY A 116 -16.83 3.65 5.30
CA GLY A 116 -15.69 4.52 5.00
C GLY A 116 -14.42 3.73 4.72
N PHE A 117 -14.20 2.66 5.48
CA PHE A 117 -13.09 1.74 5.21
C PHE A 117 -13.19 1.07 3.84
N ALA A 118 -14.39 0.65 3.41
CA ALA A 118 -14.59 0.08 2.08
C ALA A 118 -14.27 1.09 0.97
N VAL A 119 -14.72 2.36 1.11
CA VAL A 119 -14.38 3.43 0.15
C VAL A 119 -12.87 3.66 0.10
N PHE A 120 -12.20 3.69 1.25
CA PHE A 120 -10.74 3.80 1.33
C PHE A 120 -10.04 2.63 0.62
N ALA A 121 -10.43 1.38 0.92
CA ALA A 121 -9.87 0.19 0.29
C ALA A 121 -10.07 0.18 -1.24
N ILE A 122 -11.25 0.60 -1.70
CA ILE A 122 -11.54 0.75 -3.13
C ILE A 122 -10.63 1.80 -3.78
N ALA A 123 -10.41 2.94 -3.13
CA ALA A 123 -9.52 3.98 -3.64
C ALA A 123 -8.06 3.46 -3.77
N ILE A 124 -7.56 2.77 -2.74
CA ILE A 124 -6.22 2.15 -2.76
C ILE A 124 -6.13 1.10 -3.87
N PHE A 125 -7.14 0.24 -3.99
CA PHE A 125 -7.19 -0.78 -5.05
C PHE A 125 -7.10 -0.13 -6.44
N PHE A 126 -7.90 0.89 -6.73
CA PHE A 126 -7.84 1.57 -8.03
C PHE A 126 -6.50 2.26 -8.28
N SER A 127 -5.90 2.88 -7.27
CA SER A 127 -4.56 3.46 -7.38
C SER A 127 -3.50 2.40 -7.69
N LEU A 128 -3.55 1.22 -7.07
CA LEU A 128 -2.64 0.11 -7.40
C LEU A 128 -2.85 -0.41 -8.82
N THR A 129 -4.10 -0.46 -9.32
CA THR A 129 -4.33 -0.79 -10.74
C THR A 129 -3.75 0.27 -11.67
N ALA A 130 -3.80 1.55 -11.28
CA ALA A 130 -3.20 2.65 -12.04
C ALA A 130 -1.67 2.53 -12.07
N VAL A 131 -1.02 2.17 -10.95
CA VAL A 131 0.41 1.85 -10.90
C VAL A 131 0.77 0.80 -11.96
N GLY A 132 0.02 -0.30 -12.02
CA GLY A 132 0.26 -1.38 -13.00
C GLY A 132 0.14 -0.92 -14.46
N ARG A 133 -0.74 0.04 -14.76
CA ARG A 133 -0.86 0.64 -16.10
C ARG A 133 0.33 1.53 -16.42
N VAL A 134 0.69 2.40 -15.48
CA VAL A 134 1.78 3.39 -15.63
C VAL A 134 3.14 2.69 -15.72
N ALA A 135 3.33 1.55 -15.03
CA ALA A 135 4.59 0.82 -14.99
C ALA A 135 5.16 0.43 -16.36
N ARG A 136 4.31 0.29 -17.39
CA ARG A 136 4.74 -0.02 -18.76
C ARG A 136 5.33 1.18 -19.51
N ALA A 137 4.90 2.40 -19.17
CA ALA A 137 5.31 3.63 -19.83
C ALA A 137 6.36 4.40 -19.01
N GLU A 138 6.15 4.49 -17.70
CA GLU A 138 6.98 5.25 -16.75
C GLU A 138 7.36 4.37 -15.54
N PRO A 139 8.28 3.41 -15.70
CA PRO A 139 8.61 2.44 -14.65
C PRO A 139 9.14 3.10 -13.38
N SER A 140 10.00 4.11 -13.47
CA SER A 140 10.57 4.79 -12.29
C SER A 140 9.49 5.45 -11.42
N ARG A 141 8.51 6.11 -12.04
CA ARG A 141 7.38 6.72 -11.34
C ARG A 141 6.51 5.67 -10.68
N ALA A 142 6.19 4.59 -11.40
CA ALA A 142 5.40 3.50 -10.87
C ALA A 142 6.08 2.81 -9.68
N TRP A 143 7.39 2.58 -9.74
CA TRP A 143 8.17 2.01 -8.63
C TRP A 143 8.21 2.93 -7.40
N LEU A 144 8.39 4.23 -7.60
CA LEU A 144 8.32 5.20 -6.51
C LEU A 144 6.95 5.18 -5.84
N CYS A 145 5.87 5.27 -6.62
CA CYS A 145 4.50 5.23 -6.12
C CYS A 145 4.23 3.92 -5.37
N LEU A 146 4.61 2.78 -5.96
CA LEU A 146 4.44 1.46 -5.33
C LEU A 146 5.20 1.36 -4.00
N SER A 147 6.43 1.89 -3.93
CA SER A 147 7.22 1.88 -2.70
C SER A 147 6.54 2.68 -1.59
N VAL A 148 5.98 3.85 -1.91
CA VAL A 148 5.21 4.66 -0.96
C VAL A 148 3.94 3.94 -0.54
N PHE A 149 3.19 3.33 -1.46
CA PHE A 149 2.02 2.51 -1.13
C PHE A 149 2.36 1.38 -0.16
N LEU A 150 3.37 0.57 -0.49
CA LEU A 150 3.78 -0.57 0.33
C LEU A 150 4.25 -0.12 1.71
N PHE A 151 5.08 0.92 1.77
CA PHE A 151 5.51 1.50 3.03
C PHE A 151 4.32 2.00 3.86
N ALA A 152 3.39 2.73 3.24
CA ALA A 152 2.20 3.23 3.93
C ALA A 152 1.32 2.10 4.48
N MET A 153 1.09 1.04 3.69
CA MET A 153 0.28 -0.11 4.13
C MET A 153 0.95 -0.87 5.28
N LEU A 154 2.27 -1.12 5.18
CA LEU A 154 3.02 -1.84 6.22
C LEU A 154 3.14 -1.02 7.51
N HIS A 155 3.46 0.27 7.39
CA HIS A 155 3.55 1.19 8.52
C HIS A 155 2.23 1.25 9.29
N ASN A 156 1.09 1.32 8.58
CA ASN A 156 -0.21 1.40 9.24
C ASN A 156 -0.66 0.09 9.93
N GLY A 157 0.06 -1.02 9.73
CA GLY A 157 -0.13 -2.21 10.55
C GLY A 157 0.45 -2.08 11.96
N MET A 158 1.38 -1.16 12.15
CA MET A 158 2.14 -0.95 13.39
C MET A 158 1.92 0.42 14.00
N GLU A 159 1.39 1.37 13.24
CA GLU A 159 1.18 2.74 13.68
C GLU A 159 -0.09 3.32 13.03
N SER A 160 -0.58 4.46 13.50
CA SER A 160 -1.79 5.09 12.97
C SER A 160 -1.44 6.38 12.24
N SER A 161 -1.35 6.31 10.91
CA SER A 161 -1.09 7.48 10.06
C SER A 161 -2.28 7.83 9.18
N PHE A 162 -3.04 6.84 8.70
CA PHE A 162 -4.19 7.09 7.82
C PHE A 162 -5.18 8.06 8.44
N PHE A 163 -5.73 8.95 7.62
CA PHE A 163 -6.77 9.91 8.01
C PHE A 163 -6.41 10.86 9.17
N ARG A 164 -5.13 10.97 9.54
CA ARG A 164 -4.68 11.94 10.54
C ARG A 164 -4.20 13.21 9.86
N ALA A 165 -4.66 14.35 10.37
CA ALA A 165 -4.20 15.64 9.89
C ALA A 165 -2.70 15.81 10.19
N PHE A 166 -1.96 16.41 9.26
CA PHE A 166 -0.52 16.68 9.36
C PHE A 166 0.40 15.46 9.47
N ASP A 167 -0.11 14.24 9.33
CA ASP A 167 0.74 13.06 9.19
C ASP A 167 1.41 13.07 7.78
N PRO A 168 2.75 13.13 7.68
CA PRO A 168 3.43 13.22 6.40
C PRO A 168 3.21 12.01 5.49
N LEU A 169 3.04 10.83 6.07
CA LEU A 169 2.84 9.59 5.33
C LEU A 169 1.43 9.56 4.72
N TRP A 170 0.43 10.03 5.46
CA TRP A 170 -0.92 10.20 4.92
C TRP A 170 -0.96 11.19 3.76
N LEU A 171 -0.30 12.34 3.90
CA LEU A 171 -0.21 13.34 2.83
C LEU A 171 0.54 12.79 1.61
N ALA A 172 1.66 12.09 1.82
CA ALA A 172 2.42 11.46 0.75
C ALA A 172 1.57 10.43 -0.01
N LEU A 173 0.79 9.61 0.71
CA LEU A 173 -0.11 8.63 0.11
C LEU A 173 -1.18 9.31 -0.78
N LEU A 174 -1.78 10.40 -0.31
CA LEU A 174 -2.77 11.16 -1.08
C LEU A 174 -2.16 11.77 -2.35
N ILE A 175 -0.95 12.34 -2.25
CA ILE A 175 -0.23 12.90 -3.40
C ILE A 175 0.05 11.80 -4.42
N VAL A 176 0.55 10.64 -3.97
CA VAL A 176 0.84 9.50 -4.85
C VAL A 176 -0.42 8.95 -5.51
N CYS A 177 -1.55 8.87 -4.79
CA CYS A 177 -2.85 8.50 -5.37
C CYS A 177 -3.28 9.46 -6.49
N ALA A 178 -3.19 10.77 -6.24
CA ALA A 178 -3.55 11.79 -7.23
C ALA A 178 -2.61 11.74 -8.45
N ASP A 179 -1.30 11.63 -8.21
CA ASP A 179 -0.26 11.57 -9.23
C ASP A 179 -0.45 10.38 -10.17
N ILE A 180 -0.58 9.17 -9.61
CA ILE A 180 -0.72 7.96 -10.40
C ILE A 180 -2.08 7.89 -11.10
N GLY A 181 -3.13 8.43 -10.48
CA GLY A 181 -4.45 8.59 -11.08
C GLY A 181 -4.36 9.44 -12.35
N ALA A 182 -3.78 10.64 -12.24
CA ALA A 182 -3.60 11.56 -13.36
C ALA A 182 -2.74 10.94 -14.47
N ALA A 183 -1.61 10.33 -14.13
CA ALA A 183 -0.74 9.64 -15.09
C ALA A 183 -1.48 8.56 -15.88
N SER A 184 -2.28 7.75 -15.18
CA SER A 184 -3.01 6.66 -15.80
C SER A 184 -4.11 7.13 -16.75
N LEU A 185 -4.73 8.29 -16.50
CA LEU A 185 -5.73 8.89 -17.38
C LEU A 185 -5.08 9.44 -18.65
N LEU A 186 -3.97 10.17 -18.53
CA LEU A 186 -3.23 10.70 -19.67
C LEU A 186 -2.77 9.61 -20.64
N LEU A 187 -2.24 8.49 -20.10
CA LEU A 187 -1.84 7.35 -20.93
C LEU A 187 -3.03 6.70 -21.65
N ARG A 188 -4.23 6.69 -21.04
CA ARG A 188 -5.46 6.18 -21.69
C ARG A 188 -5.91 7.08 -22.83
N GLU A 189 -5.85 8.40 -22.65
CA GLU A 189 -6.20 9.37 -23.69
C GLU A 189 -5.25 9.26 -24.88
N GLN A 190 -3.94 9.23 -24.64
CA GLN A 190 -2.94 9.06 -25.70
C GLN A 190 -3.12 7.74 -26.48
N GLY A 191 -3.40 6.64 -25.77
CA GLY A 191 -3.69 5.35 -26.39
C GLY A 191 -4.96 5.36 -27.24
N ALA A 192 -6.02 6.04 -26.78
CA ALA A 192 -7.27 6.19 -27.52
C ALA A 192 -7.09 7.04 -28.79
N GLU A 193 -6.34 8.14 -28.73
CA GLU A 193 -6.02 8.96 -29.90
C GLU A 193 -5.21 8.20 -30.95
N ALA A 194 -4.17 7.46 -30.53
CA ALA A 194 -3.35 6.66 -31.44
C ALA A 194 -4.17 5.56 -32.14
N ALA A 195 -5.09 4.92 -31.42
CA ALA A 195 -6.01 3.94 -31.98
C ALA A 195 -7.05 4.57 -32.93
N GLY A 196 -7.47 5.81 -32.68
CA GLY A 196 -8.36 6.58 -33.56
C GLY A 196 -7.67 6.97 -34.87
N ARG A 197 -6.42 7.45 -34.81
CA ARG A 197 -5.64 7.85 -36.00
C ARG A 197 -5.33 6.66 -36.93
N SER A 198 -5.05 5.48 -36.37
CA SER A 198 -4.84 4.26 -37.17
C SER A 198 -6.10 3.71 -37.85
N ARG A 199 -7.30 4.15 -37.43
CA ARG A 199 -8.60 3.81 -38.04
C ARG A 199 -9.15 4.90 -38.98
N GLY A 200 -8.36 5.94 -39.29
CA GLY A 200 -8.72 7.01 -40.24
C GLY A 200 -8.98 6.52 -41.68
N PRO A 201 -9.48 7.39 -42.59
CA PRO A 201 -10.24 7.02 -43.80
C PRO A 201 -9.52 6.16 -44.86
N ASP A 202 -8.21 5.95 -44.75
CA ASP A 202 -7.40 5.23 -45.75
C ASP A 202 -7.70 3.74 -45.86
N GLY A 203 -8.45 3.17 -44.91
CA GLY A 203 -8.94 1.79 -44.98
C GLY A 203 -9.96 1.50 -46.10
N ARG A 204 -10.48 2.53 -46.79
CA ARG A 204 -11.42 2.35 -47.92
C ARG A 204 -10.80 2.44 -49.31
N GLN A 205 -9.54 2.87 -49.47
CA GLN A 205 -8.99 3.11 -50.81
C GLN A 205 -8.19 1.94 -51.41
N ASN A 206 -7.83 0.91 -50.64
CA ASN A 206 -6.92 -0.15 -51.14
C ASN A 206 -7.58 -1.48 -51.53
N LEU A 207 -8.91 -1.58 -51.57
CA LEU A 207 -9.62 -2.78 -52.04
C LEU A 207 -10.35 -2.60 -53.39
N GLY A 208 -10.24 -1.44 -54.05
CA GLY A 208 -11.02 -1.13 -55.26
C GLY A 208 -10.24 -0.83 -56.55
N GLY A 209 -8.93 -0.54 -56.49
CA GLY A 209 -8.21 0.05 -57.64
C GLY A 209 -7.43 -0.92 -58.54
N GLY A 210 -6.94 -2.05 -58.00
CA GLY A 210 -6.02 -2.93 -58.75
C GLY A 210 -6.68 -4.01 -59.61
N ALA A 211 -7.95 -4.35 -59.33
CA ALA A 211 -8.62 -5.49 -59.96
C ALA A 211 -9.44 -5.13 -61.22
N LEU A 212 -9.76 -3.84 -61.42
CA LEU A 212 -10.55 -3.38 -62.57
C LEU A 212 -9.69 -2.89 -63.76
N GLU A 213 -8.46 -2.44 -63.51
CA GLU A 213 -7.53 -2.01 -64.57
C GLU A 213 -6.98 -3.20 -65.38
N LYS A 214 -6.83 -4.38 -64.75
CA LYS A 214 -6.29 -5.58 -65.41
C LYS A 214 -7.30 -6.31 -66.31
N ARG A 215 -8.61 -6.02 -66.17
CA ARG A 215 -9.66 -6.63 -67.01
C ARG A 215 -9.94 -5.83 -68.28
N ARG A 216 -9.46 -4.58 -68.39
CA ARG A 216 -9.66 -3.72 -69.58
C ARG A 216 -8.52 -3.78 -70.60
N ARG A 217 -7.34 -4.31 -70.24
CA ARG A 217 -6.20 -4.50 -71.17
C ARG A 217 -6.10 -5.90 -71.80
N GLY A 218 -7.01 -6.82 -71.47
CA GLY A 218 -7.01 -8.19 -72.02
C GLY A 218 -7.79 -8.40 -73.32
N ASN A 219 -8.60 -7.43 -73.78
CA ASN A 219 -9.59 -7.67 -74.83
C ASN A 219 -9.30 -7.04 -76.20
N PHE A 220 -8.06 -6.58 -76.47
CA PHE A 220 -7.69 -5.97 -77.77
C PHE A 220 -6.66 -6.76 -78.59
N ARG A 221 -6.47 -8.06 -78.30
CA ARG A 221 -5.61 -8.95 -79.11
C ARG A 221 -6.33 -10.23 -79.50
N SER A 222 -7.41 -10.13 -80.29
CA SER A 222 -7.99 -11.29 -80.98
C SER A 222 -8.93 -10.92 -82.15
N ALA A 223 -8.59 -9.91 -82.95
CA ALA A 223 -9.35 -9.59 -84.16
C ALA A 223 -8.44 -9.03 -85.27
N ALA A 224 -7.45 -9.81 -85.70
CA ALA A 224 -6.71 -9.55 -86.94
C ALA A 224 -5.96 -10.81 -87.40
N ARG A 225 -6.70 -11.87 -87.76
CA ARG A 225 -6.18 -12.92 -88.64
C ARG A 225 -7.32 -13.75 -89.23
N ASN A 226 -8.03 -13.17 -90.20
CA ASN A 226 -8.68 -13.97 -91.26
C ASN A 226 -9.13 -13.05 -92.41
N ASN A 227 -8.35 -12.98 -93.49
CA ASN A 227 -8.79 -13.16 -94.88
C ASN A 227 -7.71 -12.67 -95.87
N ARG A 228 -7.31 -13.61 -96.74
CA ARG A 228 -6.72 -13.47 -98.08
C ARG A 228 -5.31 -12.89 -98.19
#